data_AF-A0A436QXG7-F1
#
_entry.id   AF-A0A436QXG7-F1
#
_cell.length_a   1.000
_cell.length_b   1.000
_cell.length_c   1.000
_cell.angle_alpha   90.00
_cell.angle_beta   90.00
_cell.angle_gamma   90.00
#
_symmetry.space_group_name_H-M   'P 1'
#
loop_
_entity.id
_entity.type
_entity.pdbx_description
1 polymer ?
#
loop_
_entity_poly.entity_id
_entity_poly.type
_entity_poly.pdbx_seq_one_letter_code
_entity_poly.pdbx_strand_id
1 'polypeptide(L)'
;SLEMTLETLKQDDGLEAFVSVAWMPASALAASPRRYVRLLGLNSSRWPRGISEDRLLSDHIIPTVDLDPLPIGAADRRDFETILATTECQVVLSRSRRDSDGRLLGRSTLLQGQPNEIYLRRNAIPDHAFSETDRLMAQPDEFRASPQAVAAIACWWNWHRPQITPHDGLIRADHPVLLAILDRTQSASSLRKLLRNPLSFVWHYGLRWRTPENGADPLVLDALEMGNLVHMTLDQALQILEAGGGLGAADTSRIAVAVDEAAAEAARLWESERAVPPHIIWRRTLDEARLLSGRALTYDDARLANPRSYSEVPFGGAEPKSAAASSTA
;
A
#
# COMPACT_ATOMS: atom_id res chain seq x y z
N SER A 1 4.03 18.04 -18.69
CA SER A 1 4.35 17.92 -20.14
C SER A 1 5.85 17.68 -20.26
N LEU A 2 6.30 16.85 -21.20
CA LEU A 2 7.73 16.62 -21.49
C LEU A 2 8.46 17.96 -21.75
N GLU A 3 7.77 18.92 -22.36
CA GLU A 3 8.27 20.28 -22.63
C GLU A 3 8.74 21.01 -21.37
N MET A 4 7.91 21.03 -20.32
CA MET A 4 8.24 21.69 -19.05
C MET A 4 9.40 21.01 -18.31
N THR A 5 9.59 19.70 -18.55
CA THR A 5 10.70 18.91 -17.99
C THR A 5 12.00 19.15 -18.76
N LEU A 6 11.93 19.32 -20.10
CA LEU A 6 13.08 19.61 -20.93
C LEU A 6 13.58 21.05 -20.77
N GLU A 7 12.69 22.03 -20.64
CA GLU A 7 13.07 23.43 -20.36
C GLU A 7 13.80 23.56 -19.02
N THR A 8 13.35 22.85 -17.98
CA THR A 8 14.01 22.86 -16.66
C THR A 8 15.27 22.01 -16.60
N LEU A 9 15.48 21.09 -17.55
CA LEU A 9 16.71 20.29 -17.71
C LEU A 9 17.78 21.00 -18.56
N LYS A 10 17.52 22.20 -19.08
CA LYS A 10 18.50 22.95 -19.89
C LYS A 10 19.63 23.49 -19.00
N GLN A 11 20.60 22.64 -18.72
CA GLN A 11 21.88 23.03 -18.16
C GLN A 11 22.76 23.59 -19.29
N ASP A 12 23.32 24.79 -19.10
CA ASP A 12 24.31 25.33 -20.03
C ASP A 12 25.56 24.45 -19.97
N ASP A 13 25.78 23.69 -21.04
CA ASP A 13 26.91 22.79 -21.19
C ASP A 13 28.13 23.49 -21.83
N GLY A 14 28.02 24.79 -22.13
CA GLY A 14 29.07 25.57 -22.77
C GLY A 14 29.32 25.19 -24.24
N LEU A 15 28.45 24.38 -24.85
CA LEU A 15 28.58 23.96 -26.24
C LEU A 15 27.75 24.86 -27.16
N GLU A 16 28.31 25.19 -28.33
CA GLU A 16 27.57 25.92 -29.35
C GLU A 16 26.40 25.08 -29.88
N ALA A 17 25.18 25.63 -29.78
CA ALA A 17 23.95 24.96 -30.18
C ALA A 17 23.88 24.55 -31.67
N PHE A 18 24.79 25.03 -32.52
CA PHE A 18 24.89 24.66 -33.93
C PHE A 18 25.68 23.37 -34.18
N VAL A 19 26.53 22.97 -33.23
CA VAL A 19 27.39 21.77 -33.33
C VAL A 19 27.05 20.69 -32.30
N SER A 20 26.12 20.97 -31.38
CA SER A 20 25.64 20.02 -30.37
C SER A 20 24.23 19.49 -30.66
N VAL A 21 23.85 18.40 -29.97
CA VAL A 21 22.49 17.86 -29.99
C VAL A 21 21.57 18.82 -29.25
N ALA A 22 20.53 19.31 -29.93
CA ALA A 22 19.56 20.23 -29.34
C ALA A 22 18.21 19.54 -29.08
N TRP A 23 17.69 19.70 -27.86
CA TRP A 23 16.34 19.27 -27.47
C TRP A 23 15.42 20.48 -27.46
N MET A 24 14.38 20.48 -28.29
CA MET A 24 13.46 21.60 -28.42
C MET A 24 12.08 21.16 -28.91
N PRO A 25 11.02 21.96 -28.68
CA PRO A 25 9.71 21.70 -29.26
C PRO A 25 9.73 21.82 -30.79
N ALA A 26 8.79 21.15 -31.46
CA ALA A 26 8.70 21.16 -32.92
C ALA A 26 8.53 22.57 -33.51
N SER A 27 7.82 23.46 -32.82
CA SER A 27 7.65 24.86 -33.26
C SER A 27 8.96 25.63 -33.31
N ALA A 28 9.85 25.43 -32.33
CA ALA A 28 11.18 26.04 -32.34
C ALA A 28 12.06 25.43 -33.45
N LEU A 29 11.96 24.12 -33.66
CA LEU A 29 12.70 23.42 -34.72
C LEU A 29 12.26 23.88 -36.12
N ALA A 30 10.96 24.13 -36.33
CA ALA A 30 10.44 24.66 -37.60
C ALA A 30 11.05 26.04 -37.97
N ALA A 31 11.44 26.84 -36.96
CA ALA A 31 12.13 28.12 -37.15
C ALA A 31 13.67 28.00 -37.15
N SER A 32 14.24 26.83 -36.81
CA SER A 32 15.69 26.59 -36.72
C SER A 32 16.06 25.27 -37.43
N PRO A 33 16.05 25.25 -38.77
CA PRO A 33 16.28 24.03 -39.54
C PRO A 33 17.58 23.31 -39.17
N ARG A 34 17.54 21.98 -39.17
CA ARG A 34 18.68 21.11 -38.83
C ARG A 34 18.92 20.08 -39.91
N ARG A 35 20.17 19.64 -40.05
CA ARG A 35 20.57 18.61 -41.02
C ARG A 35 20.00 17.24 -40.68
N TYR A 36 19.99 16.91 -39.38
CA TYR A 36 19.46 15.66 -38.83
C TYR A 36 18.41 15.97 -37.78
N VAL A 37 17.24 15.34 -37.88
CA VAL A 37 16.09 15.58 -37.00
C VAL A 37 15.52 14.26 -36.51
N ARG A 38 15.16 14.19 -35.22
CA ARG A 38 14.36 13.10 -34.66
C ARG A 38 13.14 13.66 -33.95
N LEU A 39 11.95 13.36 -34.47
CA LEU A 39 10.67 13.73 -33.89
C LEU A 39 10.17 12.59 -33.00
N LEU A 40 9.91 12.93 -31.74
CA LEU A 40 9.45 11.99 -30.71
C LEU A 40 7.97 12.24 -30.41
N GLY A 41 7.25 11.16 -30.04
CA GLY A 41 5.89 11.29 -29.54
C GLY A 41 4.82 11.57 -30.60
N LEU A 42 5.01 11.09 -31.85
CA LEU A 42 4.00 11.13 -32.92
C LEU A 42 2.83 10.18 -32.65
N ASN A 43 2.12 10.44 -31.56
CA ASN A 43 0.98 9.70 -31.07
C ASN A 43 -0.32 10.45 -31.35
N SER A 44 -1.41 9.69 -31.54
CA SER A 44 -2.76 10.26 -31.69
C SER A 44 -3.07 11.21 -30.53
N SER A 45 -3.65 12.36 -30.85
CA SER A 45 -4.06 13.39 -29.88
C SER A 45 -2.92 13.99 -29.03
N ARG A 46 -1.66 13.67 -29.35
CA ARG A 46 -0.47 14.32 -28.77
C ARG A 46 0.14 15.33 -29.73
N TRP A 47 0.36 14.92 -30.98
CA TRP A 47 0.81 15.81 -32.04
C TRP A 47 0.22 15.32 -33.38
N PRO A 48 -0.63 16.12 -34.08
CA PRO A 48 -0.95 17.51 -33.77
C PRO A 48 -1.82 17.59 -32.51
N ARG A 49 -1.64 18.65 -31.74
CA ARG A 49 -2.38 18.91 -30.51
C ARG A 49 -3.83 19.22 -30.85
N GLY A 50 -4.75 18.69 -30.03
CA GLY A 50 -6.17 18.99 -30.15
C GLY A 50 -6.47 20.41 -29.69
N ILE A 51 -7.53 20.99 -30.24
CA ILE A 51 -8.12 22.21 -29.71
C ILE A 51 -8.89 21.81 -28.45
N SER A 52 -8.58 22.44 -27.32
CA SER A 52 -9.43 22.39 -26.13
C SER A 52 -10.34 23.61 -26.17
N GLU A 53 -11.62 23.42 -25.86
CA GLU A 53 -12.54 24.54 -25.66
C GLU A 53 -11.98 25.47 -24.57
N ASP A 54 -12.11 26.78 -24.78
CA ASP A 54 -11.76 27.77 -23.77
C ASP A 54 -12.76 27.67 -22.61
N ARG A 55 -12.23 27.55 -21.38
CA ARG A 55 -13.05 27.40 -20.17
C ARG A 55 -13.78 28.69 -19.79
N LEU A 56 -13.32 29.84 -20.27
CA LEU A 56 -13.94 31.15 -20.02
C LEU A 56 -14.89 31.57 -21.14
N LEU A 57 -14.57 31.23 -22.38
CA LEU A 57 -15.35 31.55 -23.57
C LEU A 57 -15.73 30.27 -24.31
N SER A 58 -16.87 29.69 -23.94
CA SER A 58 -17.37 28.50 -24.59
C SER A 58 -17.73 28.73 -26.07
N ASP A 59 -17.59 27.68 -26.87
CA ASP A 59 -17.78 27.71 -28.34
C ASP A 59 -19.21 28.10 -28.74
N HIS A 60 -20.19 27.81 -27.87
CA HIS A 60 -21.59 28.17 -28.09
C HIS A 60 -21.89 29.66 -27.89
N ILE A 61 -20.98 30.42 -27.27
CA ILE A 61 -21.13 31.88 -27.07
C ILE A 61 -20.46 32.62 -28.23
N ILE A 62 -19.21 32.27 -28.52
CA ILE A 62 -18.45 32.77 -29.66
C ILE A 62 -17.77 31.57 -30.32
N PRO A 63 -17.99 31.32 -31.62
CA PRO A 63 -17.31 30.24 -32.32
C PRO A 63 -15.78 30.35 -32.19
N THR A 64 -15.13 29.26 -31.82
CA THR A 64 -13.67 29.19 -31.56
C THR A 64 -12.86 29.64 -32.78
N VAL A 65 -13.37 29.40 -33.99
CA VAL A 65 -12.74 29.81 -35.26
C VAL A 65 -12.61 31.33 -35.41
N ASP A 66 -13.48 32.10 -34.78
CA ASP A 66 -13.44 33.57 -34.83
C ASP A 66 -12.45 34.15 -33.80
N LEU A 67 -12.17 33.40 -32.73
CA LEU A 67 -11.24 33.80 -31.66
C LEU A 67 -9.80 33.37 -31.94
N ASP A 68 -9.60 32.22 -32.58
CA ASP A 68 -8.28 31.66 -32.88
C ASP A 68 -8.06 31.54 -34.41
N PRO A 69 -7.46 32.57 -35.05
CA PRO A 69 -7.20 32.55 -36.49
C PRO A 69 -6.13 31.53 -36.90
N LEU A 70 -5.37 30.97 -35.95
CA LEU A 70 -4.39 29.91 -36.23
C LEU A 70 -4.45 28.84 -35.14
N PRO A 71 -5.44 27.92 -35.23
CA PRO A 71 -5.58 26.85 -34.26
C PRO A 71 -4.31 26.05 -34.07
N ILE A 72 -4.00 25.67 -32.83
CA ILE A 72 -2.75 24.97 -32.48
C ILE A 72 -2.50 23.71 -33.32
N GLY A 73 -3.56 22.96 -33.66
CA GLY A 73 -3.44 21.78 -34.51
C GLY A 73 -3.14 22.10 -35.98
N ALA A 74 -3.46 23.31 -36.47
CA ALA A 74 -3.06 23.79 -37.79
C ALA A 74 -1.60 24.28 -37.78
N ALA A 75 -1.20 25.01 -36.73
CA ALA A 75 0.20 25.38 -36.50
C ALA A 75 1.10 24.14 -36.44
N ASP A 76 0.72 23.13 -35.65
CA ASP A 76 1.47 21.86 -35.52
C ASP A 76 1.65 21.13 -36.85
N ARG A 77 0.62 21.13 -37.72
CA ARG A 77 0.72 20.56 -39.07
C ARG A 77 1.69 21.36 -39.93
N ARG A 78 1.61 22.69 -39.89
CA ARG A 78 2.53 23.57 -40.62
C ARG A 78 3.97 23.38 -40.15
N ASP A 79 4.19 23.26 -38.85
CA ASP A 79 5.52 23.02 -38.28
C ASP A 79 6.07 21.67 -38.75
N PHE A 80 5.24 20.62 -38.73
CA PHE A 80 5.63 19.31 -39.25
C PHE A 80 6.04 19.36 -40.72
N GLU A 81 5.23 19.97 -41.58
CA GLU A 81 5.55 20.14 -43.02
C GLU A 81 6.82 20.98 -43.22
N THR A 82 6.99 22.05 -42.44
CA THR A 82 8.18 22.91 -42.51
C THR A 82 9.43 22.14 -42.11
N ILE A 83 9.38 21.34 -41.05
CA ILE A 83 10.50 20.49 -40.61
C ILE A 83 10.86 19.48 -41.70
N LEU A 84 9.87 18.81 -42.30
CA LEU A 84 10.13 17.87 -43.40
C LEU A 84 10.76 18.55 -44.62
N ALA A 85 10.30 19.77 -44.96
CA ALA A 85 10.79 20.51 -46.12
C ALA A 85 12.17 21.14 -45.92
N THR A 86 12.53 21.49 -44.69
CA THR A 86 13.76 22.23 -44.36
C THR A 86 14.88 21.35 -43.80
N THR A 87 14.59 20.10 -43.45
CA THR A 87 15.62 19.15 -42.99
C THR A 87 16.46 18.67 -44.17
N GLU A 88 17.77 18.87 -44.10
CA GLU A 88 18.67 18.64 -45.23
C GLU A 88 19.00 17.16 -45.48
N CYS A 89 19.15 16.32 -44.44
CA CYS A 89 19.65 14.94 -44.62
C CYS A 89 18.68 13.86 -44.15
N GLN A 90 18.24 13.88 -42.89
CA GLN A 90 17.42 12.80 -42.36
C GLN A 90 16.43 13.28 -41.31
N VAL A 91 15.18 12.82 -41.44
CA VAL A 91 14.15 12.93 -40.41
C VAL A 91 13.79 11.53 -39.92
N VAL A 92 13.89 11.31 -38.61
CA VAL A 92 13.43 10.09 -37.93
C VAL A 92 12.13 10.38 -37.19
N LEU A 93 11.06 9.69 -37.57
CA LEU A 93 9.73 9.82 -36.97
C LEU A 93 9.49 8.68 -35.99
N SER A 94 9.15 8.99 -34.73
CA SER A 94 8.97 7.96 -33.70
C SER A 94 7.76 8.20 -32.81
N ARG A 95 7.17 7.10 -32.33
CA ARG A 95 6.02 7.12 -31.43
C ARG A 95 6.10 5.97 -30.43
N SER A 96 5.49 6.16 -29.27
CA SER A 96 5.33 5.09 -28.28
C SER A 96 4.08 4.27 -28.61
N ARG A 97 4.11 2.94 -28.46
CA ARG A 97 2.88 2.12 -28.64
C ARG A 97 2.06 1.99 -27.37
N ARG A 98 2.69 2.22 -26.22
CA ARG A 98 2.05 2.20 -24.91
C ARG A 98 2.52 3.37 -24.05
N ASP A 99 1.68 3.80 -23.13
CA ASP A 99 2.08 4.74 -22.07
C ASP A 99 2.78 4.02 -20.90
N SER A 100 3.08 4.76 -19.83
CA SER A 100 3.71 4.24 -18.61
C SER A 100 2.88 3.16 -17.92
N ASP A 101 1.56 3.20 -18.07
CA ASP A 101 0.62 2.25 -17.47
C ASP A 101 0.35 1.05 -18.40
N GLY A 102 0.99 1.02 -19.56
CA GLY A 102 0.82 -0.01 -20.56
C GLY A 102 -0.44 0.15 -21.43
N ARG A 103 -1.17 1.26 -21.41
CA ARG A 103 -2.32 1.48 -22.30
C ARG A 103 -1.86 1.72 -23.73
N LEU A 104 -2.61 1.20 -24.71
CA LEU A 104 -2.28 1.37 -26.13
C LEU A 104 -2.41 2.84 -26.55
N LEU A 105 -1.38 3.35 -27.23
CA LEU A 105 -1.36 4.69 -27.80
C LEU A 105 -1.56 4.63 -29.32
N GLY A 106 -2.49 5.45 -29.81
CA GLY A 106 -2.80 5.58 -31.23
C GLY A 106 -1.65 6.21 -32.03
N ARG A 107 -1.69 6.00 -33.34
CA ARG A 107 -0.76 6.60 -34.33
C ARG A 107 -1.21 8.03 -34.64
N SER A 108 -0.27 8.97 -34.74
CA SER A 108 -0.58 10.35 -35.17
C SER A 108 -1.10 10.39 -36.61
N THR A 109 -1.98 11.35 -36.90
CA THR A 109 -2.44 11.67 -38.26
C THR A 109 -1.34 12.28 -39.13
N LEU A 110 -0.29 12.91 -38.55
CA LEU A 110 0.88 13.41 -39.29
C LEU A 110 1.68 12.31 -39.98
N LEU A 111 1.50 11.06 -39.55
CA LEU A 111 2.16 9.90 -40.14
C LEU A 111 1.41 9.36 -41.37
N GLN A 112 0.28 9.95 -41.77
CA GLN A 112 -0.41 9.58 -43.00
C GLN A 112 0.48 9.90 -44.21
N GLY A 113 0.52 8.99 -45.19
CA GLY A 113 1.41 9.11 -46.36
C GLY A 113 2.89 8.83 -46.09
N GLN A 114 3.30 8.68 -44.83
CA GLN A 114 4.68 8.31 -44.47
C GLN A 114 4.91 6.80 -44.64
N PRO A 115 6.18 6.37 -44.82
CA PRO A 115 6.54 4.96 -44.89
C PRO A 115 6.02 4.13 -43.71
N ASN A 116 5.92 2.82 -43.91
CA ASN A 116 5.49 1.89 -42.86
C ASN A 116 6.45 1.95 -41.65
N GLU A 117 5.88 1.91 -40.45
CA GLU A 117 6.66 1.96 -39.22
C GLU A 117 7.49 0.68 -39.03
N ILE A 118 8.76 0.85 -38.67
CA ILE A 118 9.62 -0.27 -38.26
C ILE A 118 9.38 -0.52 -36.78
N TYR A 119 8.96 -1.74 -36.45
CA TYR A 119 8.72 -2.11 -35.06
C TYR A 119 10.03 -2.45 -34.33
N LEU A 120 10.42 -1.59 -33.38
CA LEU A 120 11.54 -1.86 -32.48
C LEU A 120 11.06 -2.55 -31.20
N ARG A 121 11.56 -3.77 -30.96
CA ARG A 121 11.29 -4.51 -29.72
C ARG A 121 12.09 -3.90 -28.57
N ARG A 122 11.53 -3.88 -27.37
CA ARG A 122 12.22 -3.40 -26.15
C ARG A 122 13.50 -4.20 -25.85
N ASN A 123 13.52 -5.48 -26.22
CA ASN A 123 14.65 -6.39 -26.03
C ASN A 123 15.40 -6.67 -27.34
N ALA A 124 15.27 -5.80 -28.35
CA ALA A 124 16.11 -5.90 -29.54
C ALA A 124 17.57 -5.61 -29.15
N ILE A 125 18.51 -6.27 -29.82
CA ILE A 125 19.93 -5.90 -29.75
C ILE A 125 20.05 -4.56 -30.51
N PRO A 126 20.43 -3.47 -29.85
CA PRO A 126 20.54 -2.18 -30.50
C PRO A 126 21.77 -2.13 -31.42
N ASP A 127 21.65 -1.47 -32.57
CA ASP A 127 22.79 -1.24 -33.47
C ASP A 127 23.87 -0.36 -32.81
N HIS A 128 23.42 0.59 -31.99
CA HIS A 128 24.28 1.50 -31.22
C HIS A 128 23.77 1.62 -29.79
N ALA A 129 24.68 1.45 -28.83
CA ALA A 129 24.35 1.60 -27.42
C ALA A 129 24.33 3.08 -27.01
N PHE A 130 23.16 3.60 -26.65
CA PHE A 130 23.00 4.96 -26.15
C PHE A 130 22.75 4.97 -24.64
N SER A 131 21.79 4.18 -24.16
CA SER A 131 21.45 4.05 -22.75
C SER A 131 22.20 2.91 -22.06
N GLU A 132 22.17 2.86 -20.72
CA GLU A 132 22.63 1.69 -19.98
C GLU A 132 21.90 0.42 -20.40
N THR A 133 20.59 0.51 -20.61
CA THR A 133 19.79 -0.62 -21.10
C THR A 133 20.30 -1.09 -22.46
N ASP A 134 20.61 -0.16 -23.37
CA ASP A 134 21.13 -0.51 -24.69
C ASP A 134 22.51 -1.15 -24.59
N ARG A 135 23.39 -0.67 -23.70
CA ARG A 135 24.71 -1.29 -23.45
C ARG A 135 24.56 -2.74 -22.97
N LEU A 136 23.65 -3.01 -22.04
CA LEU A 136 23.39 -4.36 -21.55
C LEU A 136 22.79 -5.26 -22.65
N MET A 137 21.92 -4.72 -23.50
CA MET A 137 21.27 -5.48 -24.59
C MET A 137 22.15 -5.62 -25.84
N ALA A 138 23.17 -4.78 -26.01
CA ALA A 138 24.13 -4.86 -27.12
C ALA A 138 25.00 -6.13 -27.03
N GLN A 139 25.27 -6.61 -25.81
CA GLN A 139 26.02 -7.84 -25.55
C GLN A 139 25.22 -8.79 -24.65
N PRO A 140 24.15 -9.44 -25.16
CA PRO A 140 23.24 -10.24 -24.34
C PRO A 140 23.92 -11.39 -23.59
N ASP A 141 24.94 -12.00 -24.19
CA ASP A 141 25.65 -13.12 -23.59
C ASP A 141 26.54 -12.66 -22.42
N GLU A 142 27.18 -11.51 -22.55
CA GLU A 142 27.94 -10.87 -21.47
C GLU A 142 27.02 -10.44 -20.32
N PHE A 143 25.89 -9.79 -20.65
CA PHE A 143 24.90 -9.43 -19.64
C PHE A 143 24.35 -10.67 -18.93
N ARG A 144 24.05 -11.76 -19.64
CA ARG A 144 23.59 -13.03 -19.05
C ARG A 144 24.64 -13.64 -18.11
N ALA A 145 25.93 -13.47 -18.40
CA ALA A 145 27.02 -13.93 -17.55
C ALA A 145 27.29 -13.01 -16.35
N SER A 146 26.71 -11.80 -16.31
CA SER A 146 26.90 -10.89 -15.18
C SER A 146 26.38 -11.49 -13.87
N PRO A 147 27.06 -11.26 -12.72
CA PRO A 147 26.59 -11.77 -11.43
C PRO A 147 25.17 -11.33 -11.08
N GLN A 148 24.79 -10.10 -11.47
CA GLN A 148 23.45 -9.57 -11.23
C GLN A 148 22.38 -10.32 -12.04
N ALA A 149 22.61 -10.56 -13.33
CA ALA A 149 21.65 -11.28 -14.17
C ALA A 149 21.50 -12.74 -13.71
N VAL A 150 22.62 -13.40 -13.39
CA VAL A 150 22.61 -14.77 -12.85
C VAL A 150 21.83 -14.82 -11.54
N ALA A 151 22.09 -13.90 -10.61
CA ALA A 151 21.38 -13.84 -9.33
C ALA A 151 19.88 -13.56 -9.51
N ALA A 152 19.51 -12.64 -10.39
CA ALA A 152 18.11 -12.30 -10.65
C ALA A 152 17.33 -13.47 -11.26
N ILE A 153 17.93 -14.14 -12.26
CA ILE A 153 17.32 -15.32 -12.91
C ILE A 153 17.24 -16.49 -11.92
N ALA A 154 18.30 -16.74 -11.15
CA ALA A 154 18.30 -17.78 -10.12
C ALA A 154 17.21 -17.53 -9.07
N CYS A 155 17.08 -16.28 -8.59
CA CYS A 155 16.03 -15.88 -7.66
C CYS A 155 14.63 -16.11 -8.25
N TRP A 156 14.39 -15.66 -9.48
CA TRP A 156 13.12 -15.87 -10.18
C TRP A 156 12.76 -17.36 -10.30
N TRP A 157 13.71 -18.21 -10.68
CA TRP A 157 13.46 -19.65 -10.75
C TRP A 157 13.24 -20.28 -9.39
N ASN A 158 14.02 -19.87 -8.39
CA ASN A 158 13.92 -20.37 -7.02
C ASN A 158 12.59 -20.02 -6.37
N TRP A 159 12.02 -18.84 -6.67
CA TRP A 159 10.67 -18.44 -6.22
C TRP A 159 9.57 -19.42 -6.64
N HIS A 160 9.74 -20.10 -7.77
CA HIS A 160 8.76 -21.05 -8.31
C HIS A 160 9.04 -22.50 -7.86
N ARG A 161 10.04 -22.72 -7.00
CA ARG A 161 10.38 -24.05 -6.50
C ARG A 161 9.77 -24.26 -5.11
N PRO A 162 9.24 -25.47 -4.83
CA PRO A 162 8.74 -25.79 -3.50
C PRO A 162 9.86 -26.16 -2.50
N GLN A 163 11.09 -26.41 -2.98
CA GLN A 163 12.22 -26.72 -2.12
C GLN A 163 12.85 -25.44 -1.56
N ILE A 164 13.47 -25.57 -0.37
CA ILE A 164 14.30 -24.50 0.22
C ILE A 164 15.49 -24.23 -0.71
N THR A 165 15.69 -22.96 -1.04
CA THR A 165 16.74 -22.45 -1.91
C THR A 165 17.68 -21.54 -1.11
N PRO A 166 18.85 -21.16 -1.67
CA PRO A 166 19.74 -20.20 -1.02
C PRO A 166 19.12 -18.80 -0.76
N HIS A 167 18.00 -18.47 -1.41
CA HIS A 167 17.27 -17.21 -1.18
C HIS A 167 16.24 -17.33 -0.05
N ASP A 168 15.92 -18.55 0.37
CA ASP A 168 15.08 -18.78 1.53
C ASP A 168 15.94 -18.64 2.77
N GLY A 169 15.44 -17.88 3.76
CA GLY A 169 16.16 -17.65 5.00
C GLY A 169 16.42 -18.96 5.74
N LEU A 170 17.68 -19.41 5.74
CA LEU A 170 18.10 -20.57 6.52
C LEU A 170 18.27 -20.16 7.98
N ILE A 171 17.46 -20.74 8.87
CA ILE A 171 17.66 -20.62 10.30
C ILE A 171 18.59 -21.76 10.73
N ARG A 172 19.76 -21.42 11.28
CA ARG A 172 20.69 -22.42 11.82
C ARG A 172 20.02 -23.25 12.92
N ALA A 173 20.46 -24.50 13.07
CA ALA A 173 20.12 -25.31 14.24
C ALA A 173 20.51 -24.57 15.54
N ASP A 174 19.73 -24.82 16.60
CA ASP A 174 19.94 -24.25 17.94
C ASP A 174 20.10 -22.73 17.92
N HIS A 175 19.27 -22.06 17.11
CA HIS A 175 19.27 -20.61 17.05
C HIS A 175 18.85 -20.05 18.43
N PRO A 176 19.68 -19.23 19.09
CA PRO A 176 19.49 -18.85 20.50
C PRO A 176 18.19 -18.07 20.71
N VAL A 177 17.80 -17.25 19.74
CA VAL A 177 16.49 -16.56 19.78
C VAL A 177 15.34 -17.55 19.75
N LEU A 178 15.41 -18.62 18.95
CA LEU A 178 14.36 -19.64 18.90
C LEU A 178 14.30 -20.43 20.20
N LEU A 179 15.45 -20.84 20.73
CA LEU A 179 15.52 -21.54 22.01
C LEU A 179 14.93 -20.69 23.13
N ALA A 180 15.32 -19.41 23.23
CA ALA A 180 14.82 -18.50 24.24
C ALA A 180 13.29 -18.25 24.15
N ILE A 181 12.74 -18.10 22.94
CA ILE A 181 11.28 -17.87 22.79
C ILE A 181 10.46 -19.14 22.96
N LEU A 182 11.05 -20.33 22.82
CA LEU A 182 10.37 -21.60 23.08
C LEU A 182 10.40 -21.96 24.56
N ASP A 183 11.49 -21.64 25.27
CA ASP A 183 11.70 -21.95 26.69
C ASP A 183 10.79 -21.14 27.64
N ARG A 184 10.36 -19.95 27.23
CA ARG A 184 9.42 -19.15 28.02
C ARG A 184 8.06 -19.83 28.18
N THR A 185 7.35 -19.51 29.25
CA THR A 185 5.94 -19.86 29.42
C THR A 185 5.10 -19.33 28.26
N GLN A 186 4.37 -20.21 27.58
CA GLN A 186 3.54 -19.85 26.42
C GLN A 186 2.09 -19.66 26.84
N SER A 187 1.45 -18.62 26.29
CA SER A 187 -0.02 -18.51 26.31
C SER A 187 -0.66 -19.42 25.25
N ALA A 188 -1.94 -19.72 25.40
CA ALA A 188 -2.70 -20.46 24.38
C ALA A 188 -2.69 -19.77 23.01
N SER A 189 -2.72 -18.42 22.99
CA SER A 189 -2.62 -17.63 21.76
C SER A 189 -1.23 -17.73 21.11
N SER A 190 -0.17 -17.77 21.92
CA SER A 190 1.21 -17.98 21.47
C SER A 190 1.40 -19.36 20.85
N LEU A 191 0.89 -20.42 21.50
CA LEU A 191 0.94 -21.79 20.99
C LEU A 191 0.12 -21.98 19.70
N ARG A 192 -1.10 -21.40 19.65
CA ARG A 192 -1.91 -21.42 18.43
C ARG A 192 -1.17 -20.76 17.26
N LYS A 193 -0.44 -19.66 17.51
CA LYS A 193 0.36 -18.98 16.49
C LYS A 193 1.53 -19.87 16.04
N LEU A 194 2.26 -20.49 16.97
CA LEU A 194 3.35 -21.42 16.67
C LEU A 194 2.90 -22.57 15.76
N LEU A 195 1.78 -23.23 16.08
CA LEU A 195 1.31 -24.41 15.36
C LEU A 195 0.72 -24.09 13.98
N ARG A 196 0.07 -22.94 13.83
CA ARG A 196 -0.59 -22.57 12.57
C ARG A 196 0.32 -21.77 11.63
N ASN A 197 1.24 -20.99 12.19
CA ASN A 197 2.14 -20.12 11.44
C ASN A 197 3.45 -19.92 12.23
N PRO A 198 4.37 -20.89 12.18
CA PRO A 198 5.62 -20.83 12.93
C PRO A 198 6.47 -19.64 12.53
N LEU A 199 6.42 -19.21 11.27
CA LEU A 199 7.16 -18.04 10.79
C LEU A 199 6.67 -16.74 11.47
N SER A 200 5.36 -16.53 11.52
CA SER A 200 4.79 -15.38 12.24
C SER A 200 5.04 -15.43 13.74
N PHE A 201 5.14 -16.62 14.34
CA PHE A 201 5.56 -16.77 15.74
C PHE A 201 6.99 -16.24 15.93
N VAL A 202 7.93 -16.62 15.06
CA VAL A 202 9.31 -16.12 15.09
C VAL A 202 9.39 -14.62 14.88
N TRP A 203 8.64 -14.07 13.92
CA TRP A 203 8.61 -12.61 13.70
C TRP A 203 8.12 -11.87 14.94
N HIS A 204 7.01 -12.31 15.51
CA HIS A 204 6.38 -11.58 16.60
C HIS A 204 7.13 -11.70 17.93
N TYR A 205 7.63 -12.91 18.25
CA TYR A 205 8.24 -13.17 19.55
C TYR A 205 9.76 -13.20 19.52
N GLY A 206 10.36 -13.66 18.42
CA GLY A 206 11.81 -13.66 18.21
C GLY A 206 12.34 -12.32 17.75
N LEU A 207 11.81 -11.81 16.63
CA LEU A 207 12.26 -10.53 16.05
C LEU A 207 11.56 -9.31 16.68
N ARG A 208 10.54 -9.54 17.52
CA ARG A 208 9.71 -8.49 18.14
C ARG A 208 9.08 -7.55 17.12
N TRP A 209 8.82 -8.04 15.91
CA TRP A 209 8.12 -7.27 14.89
C TRP A 209 6.66 -7.10 15.32
N ARG A 210 6.27 -5.84 15.43
CA ARG A 210 4.90 -5.42 15.68
C ARG A 210 4.49 -4.54 14.51
N THR A 211 3.25 -4.71 14.07
CA THR A 211 2.62 -3.70 13.22
C THR A 211 2.70 -2.37 13.97
N PRO A 212 3.17 -1.29 13.33
CA PRO A 212 3.10 0.03 13.94
C PRO A 212 1.65 0.29 14.38
N GLU A 213 1.47 0.74 15.61
CA GLU A 213 0.18 1.26 16.04
C GLU A 213 -0.09 2.49 15.17
N ASN A 214 -1.05 2.39 14.25
CA ASN A 214 -1.48 3.53 13.47
C ASN A 214 -2.12 4.49 14.48
N GLY A 215 -1.37 5.50 14.92
CA GLY A 215 -1.81 6.54 15.85
C GLY A 215 -2.85 7.50 15.27
N ALA A 216 -3.77 7.00 14.44
CA ALA A 216 -5.00 7.72 14.15
C ALA A 216 -5.89 7.53 15.37
N ASP A 217 -6.22 8.64 16.06
CA ASP A 217 -7.21 8.67 17.12
C ASP A 217 -8.35 7.69 16.80
N PRO A 218 -8.52 6.60 17.56
CA PRO A 218 -9.55 5.64 17.27
C PRO A 218 -10.88 6.35 17.51
N LEU A 219 -11.51 6.82 16.43
CA LEU A 219 -12.90 7.25 16.46
C LEU A 219 -13.78 6.11 17.00
N VAL A 220 -13.33 4.85 16.88
CA VAL A 220 -13.99 3.63 17.37
C VAL A 220 -12.92 2.65 17.85
N LEU A 221 -13.17 1.96 18.97
CA LEU A 221 -12.35 0.83 19.44
C LEU A 221 -12.35 -0.31 18.41
N ASP A 222 -11.22 -0.97 18.24
CA ASP A 222 -11.19 -2.20 17.44
C ASP A 222 -11.92 -3.36 18.15
N ALA A 223 -12.14 -4.47 17.43
CA ALA A 223 -12.87 -5.61 17.97
C ALA A 223 -12.19 -6.27 19.19
N LEU A 224 -10.85 -6.21 19.25
CA LEU A 224 -10.08 -6.76 20.37
C LEU A 224 -10.18 -5.86 21.59
N GLU A 225 -10.07 -4.55 21.40
CA GLU A 225 -10.23 -3.53 22.42
C GLU A 225 -11.64 -3.55 23.02
N MET A 226 -12.68 -3.62 22.17
CA MET A 226 -14.06 -3.79 22.64
C MET A 226 -14.23 -5.10 23.43
N GLY A 227 -13.63 -6.20 22.96
CA GLY A 227 -13.61 -7.46 23.70
C GLY A 227 -12.96 -7.31 25.09
N ASN A 228 -11.79 -6.66 25.17
CA ASN A 228 -11.09 -6.42 26.43
C ASN A 228 -11.92 -5.58 27.42
N LEU A 229 -12.65 -4.57 26.92
CA LEU A 229 -13.53 -3.73 27.72
C LEU A 229 -14.70 -4.54 28.32
N VAL A 230 -15.33 -5.39 27.51
CA VAL A 230 -16.39 -6.31 27.98
C VAL A 230 -15.85 -7.31 29.00
N HIS A 231 -14.68 -7.90 28.73
CA HIS A 231 -14.05 -8.85 29.67
C HIS A 231 -13.73 -8.20 31.02
N MET A 232 -13.17 -7.00 31.02
CA MET A 232 -12.88 -6.25 32.24
C MET A 232 -14.16 -5.94 33.04
N THR A 233 -15.21 -5.51 32.34
CA THR A 233 -16.53 -5.23 32.95
C THR A 233 -17.12 -6.49 33.58
N LEU A 234 -17.04 -7.64 32.90
CA LEU A 234 -17.52 -8.92 33.42
C LEU A 234 -16.75 -9.40 34.65
N ASP A 235 -15.42 -9.31 34.63
CA ASP A 235 -14.56 -9.73 35.75
C ASP A 235 -14.87 -8.90 37.01
N GLN A 236 -14.97 -7.57 36.86
CA GLN A 236 -15.33 -6.67 37.97
C GLN A 236 -16.76 -6.89 38.47
N ALA A 237 -17.73 -7.03 37.57
CA ALA A 237 -19.12 -7.31 37.96
C ALA A 237 -19.23 -8.63 38.74
N LEU A 238 -18.50 -9.66 38.30
CA LEU A 238 -18.48 -10.95 38.99
C LEU A 238 -17.85 -10.83 40.38
N GLN A 239 -16.75 -10.09 40.53
CA GLN A 239 -16.14 -9.85 41.85
C GLN A 239 -17.09 -9.14 42.82
N ILE A 240 -17.86 -8.14 42.35
CA ILE A 240 -18.89 -7.45 43.12
C ILE A 240 -19.99 -8.43 43.56
N LEU A 241 -20.48 -9.26 42.64
CA LEU A 241 -21.52 -10.24 42.91
C LEU A 241 -21.08 -11.34 43.87
N GLU A 242 -19.85 -11.84 43.73
CA GLU A 242 -19.27 -12.83 44.65
C GLU A 242 -19.11 -12.27 46.07
N ALA A 243 -18.68 -11.01 46.21
CA ALA A 243 -18.67 -10.34 47.51
C ALA A 243 -20.08 -10.17 48.11
N GLY A 244 -21.10 -10.08 47.25
CA GLY A 244 -22.52 -9.94 47.61
C GLY A 244 -23.29 -11.25 47.82
N GLY A 245 -22.62 -12.40 47.84
CA GLY A 245 -23.25 -13.72 48.06
C GLY A 245 -23.35 -14.63 46.81
N GLY A 246 -22.64 -14.27 45.73
CA GLY A 246 -22.49 -15.09 44.54
C GLY A 246 -23.54 -14.81 43.46
N LEU A 247 -23.17 -15.07 42.20
CA LEU A 247 -24.03 -14.84 41.03
C LEU A 247 -25.38 -15.59 41.13
N GLY A 248 -25.37 -16.82 41.65
CA GLY A 248 -26.58 -17.65 41.73
C GLY A 248 -27.65 -17.14 42.71
N ALA A 249 -27.29 -16.27 43.65
CA ALA A 249 -28.22 -15.65 44.60
C ALA A 249 -28.63 -14.22 44.21
N ALA A 250 -28.08 -13.69 43.11
CA ALA A 250 -28.38 -12.36 42.61
C ALA A 250 -29.63 -12.36 41.73
N ASP A 251 -30.54 -11.42 41.98
CA ASP A 251 -31.65 -11.15 41.07
C ASP A 251 -31.20 -10.25 39.92
N THR A 252 -32.04 -10.10 38.90
CA THR A 252 -31.74 -9.27 37.72
C THR A 252 -31.42 -7.82 38.09
N SER A 253 -32.00 -7.31 39.18
CA SER A 253 -31.74 -5.96 39.69
C SER A 253 -30.31 -5.83 40.24
N ARG A 254 -29.87 -6.79 41.07
CA ARG A 254 -28.50 -6.84 41.61
C ARG A 254 -27.46 -7.04 40.52
N ILE A 255 -27.75 -7.88 39.52
CA ILE A 255 -26.86 -8.07 38.37
C ILE A 255 -26.72 -6.76 37.58
N ALA A 256 -27.84 -6.05 37.33
CA ALA A 256 -27.79 -4.76 36.64
C ALA A 256 -26.95 -3.74 37.42
N VAL A 257 -27.16 -3.61 38.73
CA VAL A 257 -26.37 -2.68 39.57
C VAL A 257 -24.88 -3.02 39.55
N ALA A 258 -24.52 -4.31 39.67
CA ALA A 258 -23.12 -4.73 39.63
C ALA A 258 -22.45 -4.46 38.28
N VAL A 259 -23.18 -4.65 37.18
CA VAL A 259 -22.68 -4.34 35.82
C VAL A 259 -22.53 -2.83 35.61
N ASP A 260 -23.41 -2.02 36.17
CA ASP A 260 -23.30 -0.55 36.10
C ASP A 260 -22.06 -0.04 36.82
N GLU A 261 -21.83 -0.54 38.03
CA GLU A 261 -20.67 -0.19 38.85
C GLU A 261 -19.37 -0.65 38.18
N ALA A 262 -19.35 -1.89 37.66
CA ALA A 262 -18.20 -2.42 36.93
C ALA A 262 -17.92 -1.66 35.63
N ALA A 263 -18.96 -1.30 34.85
CA ALA A 263 -18.77 -0.55 33.61
C ALA A 263 -18.23 0.87 33.89
N ALA A 264 -18.69 1.51 34.97
CA ALA A 264 -18.15 2.79 35.41
C ALA A 264 -16.69 2.67 35.83
N GLU A 265 -16.31 1.60 36.54
CA GLU A 265 -14.92 1.39 36.94
C GLU A 265 -14.00 1.10 35.76
N ALA A 266 -14.43 0.21 34.86
CA ALA A 266 -13.71 -0.07 33.62
C ALA A 266 -13.51 1.20 32.77
N ALA A 267 -14.53 2.07 32.69
CA ALA A 267 -14.44 3.35 32.00
C ALA A 267 -13.37 4.26 32.65
N ARG A 268 -13.39 4.43 33.97
CA ARG A 268 -12.39 5.25 34.69
C ARG A 268 -10.97 4.77 34.44
N LEU A 269 -10.76 3.45 34.48
CA LEU A 269 -9.44 2.86 34.24
C LEU A 269 -8.96 3.14 32.82
N TRP A 270 -9.82 2.90 31.82
CA TRP A 270 -9.49 3.14 30.41
C TRP A 270 -9.20 4.61 30.10
N GLU A 271 -10.01 5.53 30.62
CA GLU A 271 -9.83 6.97 30.46
C GLU A 271 -8.54 7.49 31.11
N SER A 272 -8.03 6.81 32.14
CA SER A 272 -6.79 7.18 32.82
C SER A 272 -5.53 6.65 32.13
N GLU A 273 -5.63 5.51 31.46
CA GLU A 273 -4.48 4.80 30.88
C GLU A 273 -4.35 4.97 29.36
N ARG A 274 -5.41 5.40 28.67
CA ARG A 274 -5.49 5.38 27.19
C ARG A 274 -6.22 6.60 26.63
N ALA A 275 -5.90 6.93 25.39
CA ALA A 275 -6.72 7.84 24.60
C ALA A 275 -8.04 7.15 24.24
N VAL A 276 -9.16 7.76 24.63
CA VAL A 276 -10.50 7.26 24.34
C VAL A 276 -11.13 7.99 23.15
N PRO A 277 -12.10 7.38 22.45
CA PRO A 277 -12.85 8.05 21.40
C PRO A 277 -13.53 9.34 21.88
N PRO A 278 -13.97 10.22 20.95
CA PRO A 278 -14.80 11.36 21.31
C PRO A 278 -16.01 10.97 22.17
N HIS A 279 -16.34 11.80 23.16
CA HIS A 279 -17.29 11.48 24.24
C HIS A 279 -18.60 10.81 23.79
N ILE A 280 -19.21 11.25 22.69
CA ILE A 280 -20.47 10.66 22.19
C ILE A 280 -20.26 9.21 21.74
N ILE A 281 -19.17 8.93 21.04
CA ILE A 281 -18.86 7.58 20.56
C ILE A 281 -18.46 6.71 21.75
N TRP A 282 -17.64 7.25 22.65
CA TRP A 282 -17.20 6.54 23.84
C TRP A 282 -18.37 6.11 24.74
N ARG A 283 -19.33 7.01 24.99
CA ARG A 283 -20.55 6.69 25.75
C ARG A 283 -21.34 5.55 25.11
N ARG A 284 -21.49 5.57 23.79
CA ARG A 284 -22.17 4.48 23.07
C ARG A 284 -21.40 3.16 23.22
N THR A 285 -20.07 3.18 23.11
CA THR A 285 -19.22 1.99 23.31
C THR A 285 -19.38 1.41 24.72
N LEU A 286 -19.42 2.26 25.75
CA LEU A 286 -19.68 1.84 27.13
C LEU A 286 -21.09 1.25 27.29
N ASP A 287 -22.11 1.87 26.69
CA ASP A 287 -23.49 1.35 26.71
C ASP A 287 -23.58 -0.04 26.05
N GLU A 288 -22.88 -0.24 24.92
CA GLU A 288 -22.78 -1.53 24.24
C GLU A 288 -22.05 -2.58 25.10
N ALA A 289 -20.95 -2.20 25.76
CA ALA A 289 -20.20 -3.11 26.65
C ALA A 289 -21.03 -3.52 27.88
N ARG A 290 -21.74 -2.56 28.47
CA ARG A 290 -22.67 -2.77 29.60
C ARG A 290 -23.82 -3.72 29.20
N LEU A 291 -24.44 -3.48 28.05
CA LEU A 291 -25.53 -4.32 27.54
C LEU A 291 -25.07 -5.77 27.29
N LEU A 292 -23.91 -5.94 26.66
CA LEU A 292 -23.33 -7.27 26.41
C LEU A 292 -23.01 -8.00 27.72
N SER A 293 -22.38 -7.30 28.67
CA SER A 293 -22.02 -7.86 29.98
C SER A 293 -23.25 -8.26 30.78
N GLY A 294 -24.29 -7.41 30.82
CA GLY A 294 -25.55 -7.72 31.46
C GLY A 294 -26.22 -8.94 30.83
N ARG A 295 -26.32 -9.00 29.50
CA ARG A 295 -26.88 -10.17 28.79
C ARG A 295 -26.13 -11.45 29.12
N ALA A 296 -24.80 -11.41 29.14
CA ALA A 296 -23.96 -12.56 29.45
C ALA A 296 -24.21 -13.09 30.88
N LEU A 297 -24.33 -12.21 31.89
CA LEU A 297 -24.58 -12.61 33.27
C LEU A 297 -26.03 -13.03 33.56
N THR A 298 -26.99 -12.54 32.77
CA THR A 298 -28.41 -12.93 32.87
C THR A 298 -28.79 -14.13 32.01
N TYR A 299 -27.85 -14.68 31.24
CA TYR A 299 -28.11 -15.82 30.37
C TYR A 299 -28.39 -17.07 31.22
N ASP A 300 -29.64 -17.54 31.20
CA ASP A 300 -30.12 -18.67 31.99
C ASP A 300 -29.72 -19.98 31.30
N ASP A 301 -28.59 -20.55 31.71
CA ASP A 301 -28.27 -21.96 31.46
C ASP A 301 -28.67 -22.79 32.69
N ALA A 302 -28.96 -24.08 32.50
CA ALA A 302 -29.63 -24.95 33.47
C ALA A 302 -29.12 -24.75 34.92
N ARG A 303 -30.01 -24.34 35.84
CA ARG A 303 -29.69 -24.04 37.23
C ARG A 303 -29.03 -25.22 37.93
N LEU A 304 -27.73 -25.12 38.19
CA LEU A 304 -26.96 -26.06 38.99
C LEU A 304 -27.19 -25.81 40.49
N ALA A 305 -27.17 -26.87 41.31
CA ALA A 305 -27.25 -26.73 42.76
C ALA A 305 -25.94 -26.15 43.30
N ASN A 306 -26.00 -24.98 43.95
CA ASN A 306 -24.86 -24.26 44.55
C ASN A 306 -23.79 -23.80 43.55
N PRO A 307 -24.13 -22.97 42.55
CA PRO A 307 -23.18 -22.54 41.52
C PRO A 307 -22.09 -21.66 42.12
N ARG A 308 -20.83 -21.99 41.83
CA ARG A 308 -19.67 -21.14 42.07
C ARG A 308 -19.12 -20.66 40.73
N SER A 309 -18.89 -19.36 40.61
CA SER A 309 -18.30 -18.76 39.41
C SER A 309 -16.82 -18.47 39.67
N TYR A 310 -15.96 -18.82 38.74
CA TYR A 310 -14.53 -18.55 38.82
C TYR A 310 -14.14 -17.57 37.71
N SER A 311 -13.43 -16.51 38.08
CA SER A 311 -12.70 -15.65 37.12
C SER A 311 -11.61 -16.49 36.45
N GLU A 312 -11.44 -16.35 35.12
CA GLU A 312 -10.47 -17.02 34.23
C GLU A 312 -9.42 -17.95 34.89
N VAL A 313 -9.44 -19.25 34.55
CA VAL A 313 -8.41 -20.20 35.00
C VAL A 313 -7.06 -19.81 34.40
N PRO A 314 -6.00 -19.60 35.21
CA PRO A 314 -4.71 -19.17 34.70
C PRO A 314 -4.08 -20.25 33.80
N PHE A 315 -3.72 -19.85 32.58
CA PHE A 315 -3.03 -20.71 31.63
C PHE A 315 -1.51 -20.66 31.87
N GLY A 316 -0.84 -21.82 31.86
CA GLY A 316 0.63 -21.89 31.95
C GLY A 316 1.22 -21.73 33.35
N GLY A 317 0.45 -22.00 34.41
CA GLY A 317 0.95 -21.99 35.80
C GLY A 317 1.00 -20.62 36.47
N ALA A 318 0.32 -19.61 35.92
CA ALA A 318 0.17 -18.30 36.57
C ALA A 318 -0.73 -18.39 37.82
N GLU A 319 -0.55 -17.46 38.78
CA GLU A 319 -1.39 -17.42 39.97
C GLU A 319 -2.83 -16.96 39.65
N PRO A 320 -3.87 -17.57 40.24
CA PRO A 320 -5.25 -17.14 40.06
C PRO A 320 -5.51 -15.78 40.70
N LYS A 321 -6.30 -14.92 40.02
CA LYS A 321 -6.62 -13.56 40.47
C LYS A 321 -7.53 -13.49 41.71
N SER A 322 -8.23 -14.57 42.04
CA SER A 322 -9.13 -14.65 43.19
C SER A 322 -8.69 -15.70 44.20
N ALA A 323 -8.75 -15.35 45.49
CA ALA A 323 -8.47 -16.25 46.62
C ALA A 323 -9.61 -17.23 46.93
N ALA A 324 -10.45 -17.56 45.94
CA ALA A 324 -11.42 -18.63 46.08
C ALA A 324 -10.65 -19.95 46.12
N ALA A 325 -10.51 -20.49 47.33
CA ALA A 325 -9.68 -21.64 47.68
C ALA A 325 -9.65 -22.69 46.57
N SER A 326 -8.47 -22.88 45.98
CA SER A 326 -8.14 -24.09 45.23
C SER A 326 -8.17 -25.28 46.20
N SER A 327 -9.36 -25.85 46.43
CA SER A 327 -9.44 -27.15 47.08
C SER A 327 -9.04 -28.19 46.05
N THR A 328 -7.85 -28.73 46.23
CA THR A 328 -7.35 -29.97 45.65
C THR A 328 -8.45 -31.00 45.44
N ALA A 329 -8.58 -31.49 44.20
CA ALA A 329 -9.08 -32.84 43.95
C ALA A 329 -7.96 -33.84 44.23
#